data_AF-A0A075I0I2-F1
#
_entry.id   AF-A0A075I0I2-F1
#
_cell.length_a   1.000
_cell.length_b   1.000
_cell.length_c   1.000
_cell.angle_alpha   90.00
_cell.angle_beta   90.00
_cell.angle_gamma   90.00
#
_symmetry.space_group_name_H-M   'P 1'
#
loop_
_entity.id
_entity.type
_entity.pdbx_description
1 polymer ?
#
loop_
_entity_poly.entity_id
_entity_poly.type
_entity_poly.pdbx_seq_one_letter_code
_entity_poly.pdbx_strand_id
1 'polypeptide(L)'
;MITDISGASEWFKQGWVVYSNGSKMRELGVEKTAFDEGEAGAVSHEVAVQMARGARYQSDSDVAISITGIAGPGGATADKEVGRVHVAVVTEDYFLVRRMDYGDNDRLDNKRSFAAFALRLALEALDRVEENEERESKASNGQSEGAEIDTSELDPSDEEWEGSMSWQGTKKTVAEKISEVDLASLTDWDD
;
A
#
# COMPACT_ATOMS: atom_id res chain seq x y z
N MET A 1 9.09 1.68 17.68
CA MET A 1 7.95 1.32 16.81
C MET A 1 6.86 2.37 16.98
N ILE A 2 5.97 2.52 16.00
CA ILE A 2 4.86 3.48 16.07
C ILE A 2 3.93 3.19 17.27
N THR A 3 3.78 1.93 17.63
CA THR A 3 3.03 1.46 18.81
C THR A 3 3.73 1.69 20.15
N ASP A 4 4.97 2.17 20.16
CA ASP A 4 5.68 2.50 21.42
C ASP A 4 5.21 3.86 21.99
N ILE A 5 4.45 4.62 21.20
CA ILE A 5 3.86 5.89 21.63
C ILE A 5 2.60 5.58 22.45
N SER A 6 2.58 6.04 23.70
CA SER A 6 1.39 5.94 24.57
C SER A 6 0.16 6.54 23.89
N GLY A 7 -0.98 5.84 23.97
CA GLY A 7 -2.21 6.24 23.29
C GLY A 7 -2.30 5.79 21.83
N ALA A 8 -1.34 4.99 21.32
CA ALA A 8 -1.37 4.48 19.95
C ALA A 8 -2.69 3.79 19.56
N SER A 9 -3.43 3.21 20.50
CA SER A 9 -4.74 2.62 20.24
C SER A 9 -5.80 3.60 19.72
N GLU A 10 -5.62 4.91 19.92
CA GLU A 10 -6.56 5.93 19.46
C GLU A 10 -6.46 6.19 17.95
N TRP A 11 -5.29 5.96 17.35
CA TRP A 11 -5.01 6.35 15.96
C TRP A 11 -4.40 5.23 15.12
N PHE A 12 -3.84 4.18 15.73
CA PHE A 12 -3.35 2.98 15.05
C PHE A 12 -4.31 1.81 15.29
N LYS A 13 -5.14 1.50 14.29
CA LYS A 13 -6.19 0.47 14.39
C LYS A 13 -5.69 -0.94 14.01
N GLN A 14 -4.91 -1.04 12.94
CA GLN A 14 -4.59 -2.32 12.30
C GLN A 14 -3.27 -2.25 11.52
N GLY A 15 -2.63 -3.41 11.34
CA GLY A 15 -1.45 -3.55 10.48
C GLY A 15 -1.32 -4.97 9.91
N TRP A 16 -0.56 -5.10 8.82
CA TRP A 16 -0.35 -6.37 8.12
C TRP A 16 1.13 -6.67 7.94
N VAL A 17 1.49 -7.95 8.06
CA VAL A 17 2.82 -8.46 7.70
C VAL A 17 2.64 -9.50 6.58
N VAL A 18 2.73 -9.05 5.34
CA VAL A 18 2.46 -9.85 4.13
C VAL A 18 3.73 -10.25 3.38
N TYR A 19 4.37 -11.33 3.82
CA TYR A 19 5.67 -11.72 3.28
C TYR A 19 5.57 -12.25 1.83
N SER A 20 4.67 -13.20 1.57
CA SER A 20 4.53 -13.84 0.25
C SER A 20 3.67 -13.03 -0.72
N ASN A 21 3.87 -13.19 -2.04
CA ASN A 21 2.99 -12.61 -3.06
C ASN A 21 1.54 -13.08 -2.84
N GLY A 22 1.34 -14.36 -2.53
CA GLY A 22 0.01 -14.90 -2.17
C GLY A 22 -0.64 -14.18 -0.98
N SER A 23 0.13 -13.82 0.04
CA SER A 23 -0.37 -13.05 1.18
C SER A 23 -0.69 -11.60 0.79
N LYS A 24 0.14 -10.96 -0.06
CA LYS A 24 -0.15 -9.61 -0.57
C LYS A 24 -1.47 -9.59 -1.36
N MET A 25 -1.68 -10.58 -2.23
CA MET A 25 -2.92 -10.71 -2.99
C MET A 25 -4.13 -10.95 -2.08
N ARG A 26 -4.08 -11.94 -1.19
CA ARG A 26 -5.23 -12.30 -0.35
C ARG A 26 -5.56 -11.24 0.69
N GLU A 27 -4.56 -10.72 1.38
CA GLU A 27 -4.76 -9.87 2.54
C GLU A 27 -4.84 -8.39 2.19
N LEU A 28 -4.35 -7.95 1.03
CA LEU A 28 -4.34 -6.54 0.64
C LEU A 28 -4.86 -6.30 -0.79
N GLY A 29 -5.35 -7.33 -1.48
CA GLY A 29 -5.94 -7.17 -2.81
C GLY A 29 -4.94 -6.71 -3.87
N VAL A 30 -3.64 -7.00 -3.70
CA VAL A 30 -2.66 -6.78 -4.76
C VAL A 30 -3.04 -7.67 -5.95
N GLU A 31 -3.13 -7.09 -7.13
CA GLU A 31 -3.46 -7.80 -8.35
C GLU A 31 -2.33 -8.74 -8.75
N LYS A 32 -2.69 -9.86 -9.39
CA LYS A 32 -1.67 -10.81 -9.83
C LYS A 32 -0.75 -10.20 -10.88
N THR A 33 -1.31 -9.35 -11.75
CA THR A 33 -0.60 -8.67 -12.83
C THR A 33 0.55 -7.79 -12.32
N ALA A 34 0.42 -7.23 -11.11
CA ALA A 34 1.46 -6.43 -10.46
C ALA A 34 2.76 -7.22 -10.18
N PHE A 35 2.70 -8.56 -10.26
CA PHE A 35 3.87 -9.44 -10.17
C PHE A 35 4.34 -9.97 -11.52
N ASP A 36 3.50 -9.88 -12.55
CA ASP A 36 3.71 -10.51 -13.86
C ASP A 36 4.48 -9.59 -14.84
N GLU A 37 4.67 -8.31 -14.49
CA GLU A 37 5.39 -7.33 -15.31
C GLU A 37 6.91 -7.34 -15.05
N GLY A 38 7.66 -8.09 -15.87
CA GLY A 38 9.10 -7.95 -16.04
C GLY A 38 9.91 -7.75 -14.74
N GLU A 39 10.69 -6.67 -14.67
CA GLU A 39 11.50 -6.36 -13.50
C GLU A 39 10.70 -5.84 -12.30
N ALA A 40 9.40 -5.50 -12.43
CA ALA A 40 8.61 -4.88 -11.36
C ALA A 40 8.49 -5.81 -10.13
N GLY A 41 8.11 -7.08 -10.31
CA GLY A 41 8.13 -8.09 -9.25
C GLY A 41 7.53 -7.65 -7.90
N ALA A 42 7.84 -8.36 -6.81
CA ALA A 42 7.25 -8.05 -5.50
C ALA A 42 7.75 -6.71 -4.87
N VAL A 43 8.81 -6.12 -5.42
CA VAL A 43 9.49 -4.92 -4.90
C VAL A 43 9.43 -3.83 -5.95
N SER A 44 8.24 -3.24 -6.14
CA SER A 44 7.92 -2.18 -7.10
C SER A 44 7.05 -1.10 -6.47
N HIS A 45 6.96 0.04 -7.14
CA HIS A 45 6.02 1.10 -6.79
C HIS A 45 4.57 0.62 -6.90
N GLU A 46 4.22 -0.13 -7.96
CA GLU A 46 2.85 -0.66 -8.18
C GLU A 46 2.39 -1.54 -7.01
N VAL A 47 3.21 -2.52 -6.61
CA VAL A 47 2.90 -3.37 -5.46
C VAL A 47 2.80 -2.55 -4.17
N ALA A 48 3.67 -1.55 -3.98
CA ALA A 48 3.60 -0.69 -2.80
C ALA A 48 2.26 0.08 -2.77
N VAL A 49 1.87 0.72 -3.87
CA VAL A 49 0.62 1.49 -3.97
C VAL A 49 -0.60 0.60 -3.73
N GLN A 50 -0.66 -0.57 -4.37
CA GLN A 50 -1.77 -1.52 -4.18
C GLN A 50 -1.83 -2.06 -2.74
N MET A 51 -0.67 -2.35 -2.11
CA MET A 51 -0.63 -2.73 -0.70
C MET A 51 -1.16 -1.62 0.23
N ALA A 52 -0.78 -0.36 -0.01
CA ALA A 52 -1.23 0.77 0.81
C ALA A 52 -2.74 1.03 0.62
N ARG A 53 -3.21 1.00 -0.64
CA ARG A 53 -4.64 1.13 -0.98
C ARG A 53 -5.47 0.03 -0.30
N GLY A 54 -5.04 -1.22 -0.42
CA GLY A 54 -5.70 -2.37 0.19
C GLY A 54 -5.74 -2.30 1.70
N ALA A 55 -4.62 -1.88 2.33
CA ALA A 55 -4.56 -1.67 3.76
C ALA A 55 -5.58 -0.61 4.20
N ARG A 56 -5.56 0.57 3.56
CA ARG A 56 -6.50 1.67 3.85
C ARG A 56 -7.95 1.22 3.78
N TYR A 57 -8.31 0.54 2.69
CA TYR A 57 -9.66 0.04 2.46
C TYR A 57 -10.11 -0.96 3.54
N GLN A 58 -9.23 -1.87 3.97
CA GLN A 58 -9.57 -2.87 4.96
C GLN A 58 -9.57 -2.33 6.41
N SER A 59 -8.69 -1.38 6.74
CA SER A 59 -8.62 -0.79 8.08
C SER A 59 -9.62 0.33 8.31
N ASP A 60 -10.22 0.89 7.25
CA ASP A 60 -11.03 2.11 7.33
C ASP A 60 -10.24 3.24 8.02
N SER A 61 -8.96 3.35 7.65
CA SER A 61 -8.06 4.39 8.16
C SER A 61 -7.97 5.54 7.16
N ASP A 62 -7.70 6.73 7.67
CA ASP A 62 -7.52 7.91 6.83
C ASP A 62 -6.22 7.81 6.02
N VAL A 63 -5.19 7.25 6.66
CA VAL A 63 -3.84 7.04 6.11
C VAL A 63 -3.48 5.55 6.13
N ALA A 64 -2.78 5.08 5.10
CA ALA A 64 -2.11 3.79 5.10
C ALA A 64 -0.70 3.90 4.51
N ILE A 65 0.23 3.15 5.11
CA ILE A 65 1.64 3.10 4.71
C ILE A 65 1.98 1.66 4.34
N SER A 66 2.61 1.46 3.19
CA SER A 66 3.14 0.16 2.79
C SER A 66 4.66 0.23 2.57
N ILE A 67 5.32 -0.90 2.80
CA ILE A 67 6.75 -1.07 2.58
C ILE A 67 6.96 -2.40 1.86
N THR A 68 7.64 -2.37 0.71
CA THR A 68 8.17 -3.57 0.07
C THR A 68 9.62 -3.35 -0.33
N GLY A 69 10.53 -4.27 0.03
CA GLY A 69 11.96 -4.05 -0.13
C GLY A 69 12.82 -5.29 0.10
N ILE A 70 14.07 -5.21 -0.35
CA ILE A 70 15.09 -6.26 -0.27
C ILE A 70 16.03 -5.92 0.90
N ALA A 71 15.70 -6.37 2.11
CA ALA A 71 16.52 -6.06 3.28
C ALA A 71 17.90 -6.79 3.31
N GLY A 72 18.11 -7.82 2.48
CA GLY A 72 19.36 -8.59 2.45
C GLY A 72 19.46 -9.71 3.50
N PRO A 73 20.56 -10.48 3.56
CA PRO A 73 21.74 -10.33 2.71
C PRO A 73 21.57 -10.90 1.29
N GLY A 74 20.49 -11.65 1.02
CA GLY A 74 20.15 -12.15 -0.31
C GLY A 74 18.90 -11.48 -0.88
N GLY A 75 18.50 -11.93 -2.08
CA GLY A 75 17.28 -11.45 -2.76
C GLY A 75 17.50 -10.31 -3.74
N ALA A 76 18.76 -9.88 -3.94
CA ALA A 76 19.10 -8.99 -5.05
C ALA A 76 18.94 -9.71 -6.40
N THR A 77 18.60 -8.93 -7.43
CA THR A 77 18.66 -9.30 -8.84
C THR A 77 19.70 -8.42 -9.54
N ALA A 78 19.92 -8.62 -10.84
CA ALA A 78 20.85 -7.78 -11.60
C ALA A 78 20.46 -6.29 -11.54
N ASP A 79 19.16 -6.02 -11.46
CA ASP A 79 18.59 -4.67 -11.58
C ASP A 79 18.07 -4.13 -10.23
N LYS A 80 18.07 -4.96 -9.17
CA LYS A 80 17.60 -4.60 -7.82
C LYS A 80 18.55 -5.08 -6.75
N GLU A 81 19.24 -4.14 -6.13
CA GLU A 81 20.23 -4.43 -5.11
C GLU A 81 19.61 -4.67 -3.72
N VAL A 82 20.39 -5.29 -2.84
CA VAL A 82 20.08 -5.28 -1.40
C VAL A 82 20.04 -3.83 -0.93
N GLY A 83 19.07 -3.50 -0.08
CA GLY A 83 18.84 -2.14 0.39
C GLY A 83 17.78 -1.40 -0.43
N ARG A 84 17.31 -1.94 -1.56
CA ARG A 84 16.19 -1.36 -2.31
C ARG A 84 14.88 -1.45 -1.55
N VAL A 85 14.14 -0.36 -1.48
CA VAL A 85 12.79 -0.29 -0.90
C VAL A 85 11.89 0.63 -1.70
N HIS A 86 10.63 0.25 -1.83
CA HIS A 86 9.53 1.12 -2.23
C HIS A 86 8.61 1.32 -1.03
N VAL A 87 8.28 2.57 -0.75
CA VAL A 87 7.30 2.95 0.26
C VAL A 87 6.20 3.71 -0.44
N ALA A 88 4.95 3.30 -0.21
CA ALA A 88 3.79 4.08 -0.61
C ALA A 88 3.00 4.55 0.61
N VAL A 89 2.45 5.75 0.51
CA VAL A 89 1.51 6.34 1.45
C VAL A 89 0.26 6.68 0.66
N VAL A 90 -0.89 6.21 1.14
CA VAL A 90 -2.20 6.57 0.61
C VAL A 90 -2.95 7.29 1.71
N THR A 91 -3.43 8.48 1.41
CA THR A 91 -4.24 9.30 2.32
C THR A 91 -5.30 10.02 1.51
N GLU A 92 -6.53 10.04 2.01
CA GLU A 92 -7.67 10.59 1.27
C GLU A 92 -7.74 10.05 -0.17
N ASP A 93 -7.80 10.97 -1.14
CA ASP A 93 -7.80 10.74 -2.58
C ASP A 93 -6.40 10.96 -3.17
N TYR A 94 -5.34 10.83 -2.38
CA TYR A 94 -3.96 11.08 -2.78
C TYR A 94 -3.04 9.90 -2.45
N PHE A 95 -2.03 9.69 -3.29
CA PHE A 95 -0.94 8.79 -2.98
C PHE A 95 0.42 9.38 -3.31
N LEU A 96 1.40 8.99 -2.52
CA LEU A 96 2.81 9.26 -2.73
C LEU A 96 3.59 7.96 -2.59
N VAL A 97 4.37 7.60 -3.59
CA VAL A 97 5.26 6.44 -3.56
C VAL A 97 6.67 6.86 -3.96
N ARG A 98 7.67 6.37 -3.22
CA ARG A 98 9.07 6.69 -3.47
C ARG A 98 9.95 5.46 -3.31
N ARG A 99 10.93 5.32 -4.21
CA ARG A 99 12.00 4.32 -4.19
C ARG A 99 13.21 4.91 -3.46
N MET A 100 13.87 4.10 -2.64
CA MET A 100 15.20 4.41 -2.09
C MET A 100 16.09 3.18 -2.11
N ASP A 101 17.39 3.40 -2.28
CA ASP A 101 18.44 2.36 -2.24
C ASP A 101 19.44 2.68 -1.12
N TYR A 102 19.54 1.76 -0.14
CA TYR A 102 20.38 1.93 1.04
C TYR A 102 21.74 1.23 0.97
N GLY A 103 22.05 0.56 -0.14
CA GLY A 103 23.37 0.00 -0.45
C GLY A 103 23.94 -0.93 0.62
N ASP A 104 25.11 -0.58 1.15
CA ASP A 104 25.96 -1.41 2.03
C ASP A 104 25.40 -1.70 3.44
N ASN A 105 24.19 -1.25 3.74
CA ASN A 105 23.55 -1.52 5.02
C ASN A 105 23.33 -3.03 5.24
N ASP A 106 23.49 -3.47 6.50
CA ASP A 106 23.10 -4.81 6.88
C ASP A 106 21.56 -4.96 6.97
N ARG A 107 21.07 -6.19 7.18
CA ARG A 107 19.62 -6.47 7.22
C ARG A 107 18.90 -5.72 8.32
N LEU A 108 19.53 -5.48 9.47
CA LEU A 108 18.92 -4.77 10.59
C LEU A 108 18.85 -3.27 10.31
N ASP A 109 19.93 -2.70 9.78
CA ASP A 109 20.01 -1.29 9.43
C ASP A 109 19.12 -0.94 8.24
N ASN A 110 19.00 -1.83 7.25
CA ASN A 110 18.00 -1.70 6.19
C ASN A 110 16.57 -1.63 6.76
N LYS A 111 16.19 -2.55 7.65
CA LYS A 111 14.84 -2.52 8.25
C LYS A 111 14.56 -1.24 9.02
N ARG A 112 15.55 -0.71 9.76
CA ARG A 112 15.43 0.57 10.49
C ARG A 112 15.29 1.74 9.52
N SER A 113 16.13 1.78 8.49
CA SER A 113 16.11 2.80 7.45
C SER A 113 14.79 2.81 6.69
N PHE A 114 14.27 1.64 6.31
CA PHE A 114 12.99 1.51 5.61
C PHE A 114 11.83 2.03 6.48
N ALA A 115 11.81 1.68 7.76
CA ALA A 115 10.77 2.16 8.67
C ALA A 115 10.85 3.67 8.89
N ALA A 116 12.06 4.23 9.06
CA ALA A 116 12.25 5.67 9.21
C ALA A 116 11.86 6.44 7.94
N PHE A 117 12.21 5.90 6.78
CA PHE A 117 11.82 6.45 5.48
C PHE A 117 10.30 6.46 5.31
N ALA A 118 9.65 5.36 5.67
CA ALA A 118 8.20 5.25 5.58
C ALA A 118 7.46 6.29 6.41
N LEU A 119 7.92 6.53 7.64
CA LEU A 119 7.32 7.56 8.50
C LEU A 119 7.58 8.98 7.99
N ARG A 120 8.76 9.26 7.44
CA ARG A 120 9.06 10.58 6.83
C ARG A 120 8.19 10.83 5.61
N LEU A 121 8.03 9.82 4.74
CA LEU A 121 7.18 9.94 3.56
C LEU A 121 5.71 10.14 3.95
N ALA A 122 5.28 9.54 5.06
CA ALA A 122 3.91 9.73 5.56
C ALA A 122 3.66 11.15 6.06
N LEU A 123 4.61 11.75 6.78
CA LEU A 123 4.53 13.15 7.18
C LEU A 123 4.47 14.06 5.94
N GLU A 124 5.36 13.83 4.97
CA GLU A 124 5.38 14.61 3.72
C GLU A 124 4.07 14.48 2.93
N ALA A 125 3.49 13.27 2.84
CA ALA A 125 2.22 13.07 2.16
C ALA A 125 1.07 13.82 2.84
N LEU A 126 1.04 13.84 4.17
CA LEU A 126 0.05 14.61 4.94
C LEU A 126 0.22 16.11 4.72
N ASP A 127 1.45 16.63 4.79
CA ASP A 127 1.75 18.05 4.53
C ASP A 127 1.29 18.45 3.11
N ARG A 128 1.53 17.59 2.09
CA ARG A 128 1.08 17.84 0.70
C ARG A 128 -0.44 17.88 0.57
N VAL A 129 -1.17 17.02 1.29
CA VAL A 129 -2.64 17.03 1.29
C VAL A 129 -3.16 18.30 1.94
N GLU A 130 -2.67 18.67 3.13
CA GLU A 130 -3.08 19.90 3.81
C GLU A 130 -2.82 21.14 2.94
N GLU A 131 -1.67 21.22 2.27
CA GLU A 131 -1.37 22.30 1.33
C GLU A 131 -2.32 22.33 0.13
N ASN A 132 -2.71 21.17 -0.39
CA ASN A 132 -3.65 21.06 -1.51
C ASN A 132 -5.06 21.48 -1.10
N GLU A 133 -5.56 21.04 0.05
CA GLU A 133 -6.84 21.48 0.61
C GLU A 133 -6.87 23.00 0.83
N GLU A 134 -5.76 23.57 1.33
CA GLU A 134 -5.61 25.01 1.48
C GLU A 134 -5.65 25.76 0.13
N ARG A 135 -5.09 25.18 -0.93
CA ARG A 135 -5.11 25.76 -2.28
C ARG A 135 -6.50 25.64 -2.90
N GLU A 136 -7.17 24.50 -2.74
CA GLU A 136 -8.51 24.24 -3.26
C GLU A 136 -9.59 25.06 -2.55
N SER A 137 -9.50 25.20 -1.22
CA SER A 137 -10.38 26.09 -0.44
C SER A 137 -10.23 27.55 -0.85
N LYS A 138 -9.05 27.96 -1.34
CA LYS A 138 -8.79 29.28 -1.95
C LYS A 138 -9.24 29.35 -3.43
N ALA A 139 -9.38 28.22 -4.14
CA ALA A 139 -9.71 28.15 -5.58
C ALA A 139 -11.21 27.89 -5.90
N SER A 140 -11.98 27.32 -4.95
CA SER A 140 -13.43 27.07 -4.98
C SER A 140 -13.98 26.05 -6.00
N ASN A 141 -14.94 25.23 -5.53
CA ASN A 141 -16.06 24.65 -6.28
C ASN A 141 -15.74 23.97 -7.64
N GLY A 142 -15.45 22.66 -7.61
CA GLY A 142 -15.46 21.83 -8.81
C GLY A 142 -15.12 20.37 -8.52
N GLN A 143 -16.10 19.47 -8.64
CA GLN A 143 -15.95 18.02 -8.52
C GLN A 143 -15.21 17.43 -9.74
N SER A 144 -14.40 16.40 -9.52
CA SER A 144 -13.94 15.50 -10.59
C SER A 144 -14.30 14.06 -10.27
N GLU A 145 -14.93 13.39 -11.24
CA GLU A 145 -15.23 11.96 -11.26
C GLU A 145 -14.27 11.25 -12.22
N GLY A 146 -13.74 10.10 -11.80
CA GLY A 146 -13.03 9.16 -12.65
C GLY A 146 -12.39 8.06 -11.82
N ALA A 147 -12.84 6.82 -11.99
CA ALA A 147 -12.41 5.65 -11.22
C ALA A 147 -11.54 4.71 -12.04
N GLU A 148 -10.23 4.83 -11.83
CA GLU A 148 -9.18 3.85 -12.10
C GLU A 148 -7.86 4.44 -11.55
N ILE A 149 -7.07 3.65 -10.82
CA ILE A 149 -5.68 4.02 -10.50
C ILE A 149 -4.86 3.48 -11.65
N ASP A 150 -4.71 4.31 -12.67
CA ASP A 150 -3.84 3.98 -13.79
C ASP A 150 -2.38 4.24 -13.37
N THR A 151 -1.70 3.16 -12.99
CA THR A 151 -0.25 3.18 -12.75
C THR A 151 0.55 2.77 -13.98
N SER A 152 -0.12 2.43 -15.09
CA SER A 152 0.53 1.93 -16.31
C SER A 152 1.29 3.02 -17.08
N GLU A 153 0.98 4.30 -16.80
CA GLU A 153 1.69 5.46 -17.35
C GLU A 153 2.89 5.91 -16.49
N LEU A 154 3.14 5.27 -15.33
CA LEU A 154 4.27 5.62 -14.45
C LEU A 154 5.58 5.03 -14.97
N ASP A 155 6.60 5.87 -15.16
CA ASP A 155 7.93 5.39 -15.58
C ASP A 155 8.55 4.57 -14.43
N PRO A 156 8.81 3.26 -14.61
CA PRO A 156 9.35 2.42 -13.53
C PRO A 156 10.79 2.79 -13.14
N SER A 157 11.49 3.59 -13.93
CA SER A 157 12.85 4.04 -13.66
C SER A 157 12.93 5.22 -12.69
N ASP A 158 11.82 5.97 -12.54
CA ASP A 158 11.72 7.10 -11.62
C ASP A 158 11.96 6.69 -10.16
N GLU A 159 12.13 7.71 -9.31
CA GLU A 159 12.33 7.53 -7.87
C GLU A 159 11.10 7.94 -7.07
N GLU A 160 10.18 8.68 -7.65
CA GLU A 160 8.99 9.22 -7.01
C GLU A 160 7.82 9.19 -7.98
N TRP A 161 6.66 8.81 -7.46
CA TRP A 161 5.40 8.91 -8.18
C TRP A 161 4.33 9.40 -7.21
N GLU A 162 3.46 10.27 -7.70
CA GLU A 162 2.32 10.80 -6.96
C GLU A 162 1.09 10.86 -7.87
N GLY A 163 -0.09 10.92 -7.27
CA GLY A 163 -1.32 11.09 -8.02
C GLY A 163 -2.55 11.07 -7.15
N SER A 164 -3.70 11.28 -7.78
CA SER A 164 -5.00 11.19 -7.14
C SER A 164 -5.61 9.80 -7.29
N MET A 165 -6.38 9.37 -6.29
CA MET A 165 -7.18 8.15 -6.30
C MET A 165 -8.65 8.50 -6.15
N SER A 166 -9.54 7.71 -6.74
CA SER A 166 -10.96 7.77 -6.41
C SER A 166 -11.45 6.44 -5.86
N TRP A 167 -12.35 6.53 -4.87
CA TRP A 167 -12.87 5.38 -4.15
C TRP A 167 -14.28 5.06 -4.64
N GLN A 168 -14.41 4.20 -5.65
CA GLN A 168 -15.70 3.57 -5.94
C GLN A 168 -15.82 2.21 -5.23
N GLY A 169 -16.90 2.04 -4.46
CA GLY A 169 -17.43 0.72 -4.12
C GLY A 169 -17.50 0.39 -2.63
N THR A 170 -18.74 0.21 -2.17
CA THR A 170 -19.20 -0.35 -0.89
C THR A 170 -18.39 -1.57 -0.45
N LYS A 171 -18.05 -1.61 0.85
CA LYS A 171 -17.48 -2.78 1.54
C LYS A 171 -18.28 -4.06 1.22
N LYS A 172 -17.84 -4.87 0.26
CA LYS A 172 -18.32 -6.25 0.14
C LYS A 172 -17.74 -7.05 1.29
N THR A 173 -18.54 -7.28 2.31
CA THR A 173 -18.09 -8.02 3.50
C THR A 173 -18.12 -9.51 3.24
N VAL A 174 -17.28 -10.28 3.95
CA VAL A 174 -17.27 -11.75 3.88
C VAL A 174 -18.65 -12.34 4.24
N ALA A 175 -19.43 -11.63 5.05
CA ALA A 175 -20.80 -12.02 5.40
C ALA A 175 -21.73 -12.10 4.18
N GLU A 176 -21.56 -11.23 3.18
CA GLU A 176 -22.38 -11.25 1.96
C GLU A 176 -22.03 -12.41 1.02
N LYS A 177 -20.74 -12.83 0.97
CA LYS A 177 -20.34 -14.04 0.25
C LYS A 177 -20.86 -15.32 0.91
N ILE A 178 -21.00 -15.33 2.23
CA ILE A 178 -21.53 -16.50 2.95
C ILE A 178 -23.05 -16.60 2.79
N SER A 179 -23.79 -15.48 2.62
CA SER A 179 -25.22 -15.52 2.33
C SER A 179 -25.58 -16.06 0.94
N GLU A 180 -24.62 -16.08 0.00
CA GLU A 180 -24.79 -16.70 -1.32
C GLU A 180 -24.47 -18.20 -1.33
N VAL A 181 -23.83 -18.72 -0.28
CA VAL A 181 -23.62 -20.16 -0.12
C VAL A 181 -24.83 -20.74 0.60
N ASP A 182 -25.66 -21.47 -0.14
CA ASP A 182 -26.72 -22.28 0.46
C ASP A 182 -26.11 -23.39 1.33
N LEU A 183 -25.86 -23.08 2.59
CA LEU A 183 -25.32 -24.02 3.58
C LEU A 183 -26.26 -25.23 3.80
N ALA A 184 -27.52 -25.15 3.38
CA ALA A 184 -28.45 -26.28 3.45
C ALA A 184 -28.15 -27.37 2.41
N SER A 185 -27.42 -27.04 1.32
CA SER A 185 -27.07 -28.01 0.28
C SER A 185 -25.80 -28.82 0.58
N LEU A 186 -25.17 -28.61 1.76
CA LEU A 186 -23.89 -29.24 2.15
C LEU A 186 -24.04 -30.33 3.22
N THR A 187 -25.26 -30.79 3.47
CA THR A 187 -25.55 -31.89 4.40
C THR A 187 -26.26 -33.04 3.68
N ASP A 188 -25.51 -33.82 2.90
CA ASP A 188 -25.84 -35.21 2.62
C ASP A 188 -25.30 -36.06 3.78
N TRP A 189 -26.16 -36.28 4.78
CA TRP A 189 -26.00 -37.39 5.72
C TRP A 189 -26.93 -38.51 5.26
N ASP A 190 -26.46 -39.34 4.34
CA ASP A 190 -27.07 -40.65 4.12
C ASP A 190 -26.34 -41.68 5.01
N ASP A 191 -27.13 -42.35 5.84
CA ASP A 191 -26.79 -43.41 6.81
C ASP A 191 -26.14 -44.67 6.20
#